data_AF-A0A4R1KI64-F1
#
_entry.id   AF-A0A4R1KI64-F1
#
_cell.length_a   1.000
_cell.length_b   1.000
_cell.length_c   1.000
_cell.angle_alpha   90.00
_cell.angle_beta   90.00
_cell.angle_gamma   90.00
#
_symmetry.space_group_name_H-M   'P 1'
#
loop_
_entity.id
_entity.type
_entity.pdbx_description
1 polymer ?
#
loop_
_entity_poly.entity_id
_entity_poly.type
_entity_poly.pdbx_seq_one_letter_code
_entity_poly.pdbx_strand_id
1 'polypeptide(L)'
;MQSKTSRWTGHGLFVVIMALLIFGIYQSGQRINYNWHWERLWPYVINTQAQDIRAQGDGTAYIKNGHLSIQIIGQSAPQIVKKYDKLTVHNGDMVSEGDVVAQLNQWRFGPIAVGLWVTVEISFISLIFAIILGLIFGLMRVAKNQLARDLSLVYVELIRGTPLLVQIFIVYFFIGTVLNLDRFTAGVVALSVFTGAYVVEIIRAGIQSISTGQMEAARSLGMTYPQAMRYVILPQAFKQILPPLAGQFINLIKDSSLVSVISITDLTKAGREVVSGSFAPFEVWFTVAALYLLVTGSLSWGIQRLEKRLSASD
;
A
#
# COMPACT_ATOMS: atom_id res chain seq x y z
N MET A 1 21.40 -15.46 39.94
CA MET A 1 21.24 -14.02 40.25
C MET A 1 21.73 -13.22 39.04
N GLN A 2 20.84 -12.77 38.15
CA GLN A 2 21.21 -11.83 37.09
C GLN A 2 21.44 -10.46 37.73
N SER A 3 22.69 -9.97 37.70
CA SER A 3 23.06 -8.71 38.33
C SER A 3 22.29 -7.55 37.70
N LYS A 4 21.53 -6.79 38.51
CA LYS A 4 20.78 -5.58 38.10
C LYS A 4 21.68 -4.47 37.52
N THR A 5 22.99 -4.60 37.65
CA THR A 5 24.00 -3.79 36.96
C THR A 5 23.98 -4.08 35.46
N SER A 6 23.13 -3.33 34.75
CA SER A 6 23.58 -2.28 33.82
C SER A 6 22.48 -1.87 32.80
N ARG A 7 21.18 -2.14 33.06
CA ARG A 7 20.10 -1.58 32.20
C ARG A 7 20.26 -0.07 31.95
N TRP A 8 20.64 0.70 32.98
CA TRP A 8 20.97 2.12 32.89
C TRP A 8 22.16 2.44 31.98
N THR A 9 23.16 1.57 31.99
CA THR A 9 24.37 1.65 31.17
C THR A 9 24.06 1.36 29.70
N GLY A 10 23.18 0.40 29.43
CA GLY A 10 22.66 0.11 28.09
C GLY A 10 21.77 1.23 27.54
N HIS A 11 20.85 1.78 28.36
CA HIS A 11 20.06 2.95 27.96
C HIS A 11 20.92 4.20 27.75
N GLY A 12 21.95 4.41 28.58
CA GLY A 12 22.91 5.49 28.40
C GLY A 12 23.66 5.37 27.06
N LEU A 13 24.18 4.18 26.75
CA LEU A 13 24.84 3.92 25.46
C LEU A 13 23.88 4.13 24.28
N PHE A 14 22.63 3.68 24.40
CA PHE A 14 21.61 3.91 23.37
C PHE A 14 21.37 5.40 23.12
N VAL A 15 21.19 6.20 24.18
CA VAL A 15 20.99 7.66 24.05
C VAL A 15 22.20 8.31 23.39
N VAL A 16 23.42 7.90 23.74
CA VAL A 16 24.66 8.41 23.10
C VAL A 16 24.69 8.06 21.61
N ILE A 17 24.39 6.81 21.24
CA ILE A 17 24.35 6.40 19.82
C ILE A 17 23.28 7.18 19.06
N MET A 18 22.08 7.35 19.62
CA MET A 18 21.01 8.14 18.99
C MET A 18 21.42 9.61 18.85
N ALA A 19 22.04 10.20 19.88
CA ALA A 19 22.53 11.58 19.83
C ALA A 19 23.62 11.74 18.76
N LEU A 20 24.55 10.79 18.64
CA LEU A 20 25.58 10.79 17.60
C LEU A 20 24.99 10.66 16.19
N LEU A 21 23.96 9.82 16.00
CA LEU A 21 23.26 9.70 14.73
C LEU A 21 22.52 10.99 14.37
N ILE A 22 21.76 11.56 15.31
CA ILE A 22 21.02 12.82 15.11
C ILE A 22 22.00 13.95 14.81
N PHE A 23 23.09 14.04 15.56
CA PHE A 23 24.15 15.04 15.35
C PHE A 23 24.84 14.84 13.99
N GLY A 24 25.13 13.60 13.60
CA GLY A 24 25.70 13.27 12.29
C GLY A 24 24.80 13.70 11.13
N ILE A 25 23.50 13.39 11.23
CA ILE A 25 22.49 13.83 10.25
C ILE A 25 22.40 15.35 10.21
N TYR A 26 22.35 16.01 11.37
CA TYR A 26 22.29 17.47 11.47
C TYR A 26 23.52 18.14 10.86
N GLN A 27 24.73 17.67 11.19
CA GLN A 27 25.97 18.17 10.62
C GLN A 27 26.06 17.94 9.11
N SER A 28 25.61 16.77 8.64
CA SER A 28 25.50 16.51 7.21
C SER A 28 24.51 17.48 6.56
N GLY A 29 23.38 17.76 7.21
CA GLY A 29 22.38 18.72 6.75
C GLY A 29 22.91 20.14 6.64
N GLN A 30 23.70 20.61 7.61
CA GLN A 30 24.32 21.95 7.59
C GLN A 30 25.35 22.14 6.46
N ARG A 31 25.91 21.04 5.95
CA ARG A 31 26.83 21.08 4.79
C ARG A 31 26.10 21.15 3.45
N ILE A 32 24.79 20.90 3.45
CA ILE A 32 23.95 21.03 2.26
C ILE A 32 23.49 22.48 2.18
N ASN A 33 23.94 23.21 1.17
CA ASN A 33 23.44 24.57 0.89
C ASN A 33 22.02 24.47 0.31
N TYR A 34 21.03 24.30 1.19
CA TYR A 34 19.63 24.10 0.84
C TYR A 34 18.72 24.97 1.70
N ASN A 35 17.82 25.70 1.05
CA ASN A 35 16.80 26.51 1.71
C ASN A 35 15.54 25.66 1.85
N TRP A 36 15.11 25.45 3.09
CA TRP A 36 13.95 24.64 3.42
C TRP A 36 12.65 25.42 3.18
N HIS A 37 11.70 24.81 2.49
CA HIS A 37 10.44 25.40 2.04
C HIS A 37 9.24 24.49 2.37
N TRP A 38 9.05 24.16 3.65
CA TRP A 38 7.96 23.30 4.12
C TRP A 38 6.56 23.81 3.76
N GLU A 39 6.40 25.13 3.61
CA GLU A 39 5.17 25.78 3.19
C GLU A 39 4.69 25.36 1.79
N ARG A 40 5.62 24.93 0.90
CA ARG A 40 5.27 24.47 -0.45
C ARG A 40 4.64 23.08 -0.46
N LEU A 41 4.82 22.30 0.60
CA LEU A 41 4.41 20.90 0.65
C LEU A 41 2.95 20.72 1.04
N TRP A 42 2.43 21.59 1.92
CA TRP A 42 1.09 21.42 2.51
C TRP A 42 -0.04 21.23 1.49
N PRO A 43 -0.10 21.98 0.37
CA PRO A 43 -1.14 21.80 -0.65
C PRO A 43 -1.14 20.41 -1.31
N TYR A 44 -0.01 19.69 -1.29
CA TYR A 44 0.13 18.36 -1.89
C TYR A 44 -0.28 17.22 -0.97
N VAL A 45 -0.37 17.49 0.34
CA VAL A 45 -0.88 16.53 1.34
C VAL A 45 -2.37 16.75 1.53
N ILE A 46 -2.77 17.99 1.83
CA ILE A 46 -4.17 18.40 1.97
C ILE A 46 -4.37 19.63 1.09
N ASN A 47 -5.11 19.45 0.00
CA ASN A 47 -5.41 20.55 -0.88
C ASN A 47 -6.58 21.36 -0.31
N THR A 48 -6.30 22.62 -0.01
CA THR A 48 -7.27 23.63 0.46
C THR A 48 -7.50 24.73 -0.58
N GLN A 49 -6.93 24.60 -1.78
CA GLN A 49 -7.13 25.56 -2.86
C GLN A 49 -8.55 25.48 -3.40
N ALA A 50 -9.09 26.64 -3.77
CA ALA A 50 -10.40 26.78 -4.38
C ALA A 50 -10.47 25.98 -5.70
N GLN A 51 -11.42 25.07 -5.81
CA GLN A 51 -11.66 24.35 -7.06
C GLN A 51 -12.46 25.22 -8.00
N ASP A 52 -11.88 25.54 -9.15
CA ASP A 52 -12.58 26.17 -10.26
C ASP A 52 -13.59 25.18 -10.87
N ILE A 53 -14.86 25.54 -10.82
CA ILE A 53 -15.93 24.92 -11.59
C ILE A 53 -15.96 25.64 -12.93
N ARG A 54 -15.77 24.89 -14.01
CA ARG A 54 -15.73 25.43 -15.37
C ARG A 54 -17.01 25.13 -16.14
N ALA A 55 -17.35 26.01 -17.08
CA ALA A 55 -18.44 25.78 -18.02
C ALA A 55 -18.11 24.60 -18.94
N GLN A 56 -19.06 23.68 -19.11
CA GLN A 56 -18.93 22.48 -19.96
C GLN A 56 -19.24 22.75 -21.44
N GLY A 57 -19.62 23.98 -21.79
CA GLY A 57 -19.94 24.42 -23.14
C GLY A 57 -20.33 25.89 -23.15
N ASP A 58 -20.41 26.47 -24.35
CA ASP A 58 -20.82 27.86 -24.53
C ASP A 58 -22.29 28.04 -24.13
N GLY A 59 -22.59 29.08 -23.35
CA GLY A 59 -23.94 29.27 -22.82
C GLY A 59 -24.14 30.55 -22.04
N THR A 60 -25.31 30.66 -21.42
CA THR A 60 -25.65 31.78 -20.53
C THR A 60 -25.79 31.29 -19.09
N ALA A 61 -25.14 32.00 -18.17
CA ALA A 61 -25.19 31.72 -16.75
C ALA A 61 -26.46 32.34 -16.13
N TYR A 62 -27.28 31.51 -15.50
CA TYR A 62 -28.44 31.95 -14.73
C TYR A 62 -28.29 31.56 -13.26
N ILE A 63 -28.57 32.49 -12.35
CA ILE A 63 -28.48 32.27 -10.90
C ILE A 63 -29.89 32.31 -10.33
N LYS A 64 -30.40 31.16 -9.87
CA LYS A 64 -31.75 31.05 -9.31
C LYS A 64 -31.72 30.29 -8.00
N ASN A 65 -32.31 30.88 -6.94
CA ASN A 65 -32.39 30.30 -5.59
C ASN A 65 -31.04 29.84 -5.00
N GLY A 66 -29.96 30.57 -5.27
CA GLY A 66 -28.62 30.18 -4.80
C GLY A 66 -27.99 29.03 -5.57
N HIS A 67 -28.55 28.60 -6.70
CA HIS A 67 -27.94 27.65 -7.63
C HIS A 67 -27.53 28.35 -8.92
N LEU A 68 -26.35 28.01 -9.42
CA LEU A 68 -25.88 28.45 -10.73
C LEU A 68 -26.30 27.39 -11.76
N SER A 69 -27.01 27.80 -12.79
CA SER A 69 -27.41 26.96 -13.92
C SER A 69 -26.89 27.57 -15.20
N ILE A 70 -26.12 26.83 -15.97
CA ILE A 70 -25.62 27.27 -17.27
C ILE A 70 -26.47 26.60 -18.34
N GLN A 71 -27.16 27.42 -19.15
CA GLN A 71 -27.89 26.92 -20.30
C GLN A 71 -26.94 26.87 -21.48
N ILE A 72 -26.48 25.65 -21.78
CA ILE A 72 -25.51 25.39 -22.86
C ILE A 72 -26.24 25.43 -24.20
N ILE A 73 -25.67 26.14 -25.16
CA ILE A 73 -26.19 26.23 -26.53
C ILE A 73 -26.16 24.83 -27.15
N GLY A 74 -27.33 24.34 -27.59
CA GLY A 74 -27.45 23.02 -28.24
C GLY A 74 -27.68 21.83 -27.29
N GLN A 75 -27.76 22.03 -25.98
CA GLN A 75 -28.17 20.99 -25.03
C GLN A 75 -29.47 21.35 -24.31
N SER A 76 -30.39 20.39 -24.21
CA SER A 76 -31.70 20.59 -23.55
C SER A 76 -31.60 20.61 -22.02
N ALA A 77 -30.52 20.04 -21.45
CA ALA A 77 -30.31 19.98 -20.00
C ALA A 77 -29.26 21.02 -19.57
N PRO A 78 -29.59 21.94 -18.64
CA PRO A 78 -28.62 22.91 -18.13
C PRO A 78 -27.59 22.23 -17.22
N GLN A 79 -26.36 22.73 -17.21
CA GLN A 79 -25.35 22.38 -16.22
C GLN A 79 -25.70 23.05 -14.90
N ILE A 80 -26.12 22.27 -13.89
CA ILE A 80 -26.53 22.81 -12.58
C ILE A 80 -25.40 22.62 -11.57
N VAL A 81 -24.90 23.73 -11.06
CA VAL A 81 -23.92 23.80 -9.96
C VAL A 81 -24.67 24.09 -8.66
N LYS A 82 -24.87 23.04 -7.85
CA LYS A 82 -25.68 23.10 -6.63
C LYS A 82 -24.97 23.70 -5.42
N LYS A 83 -23.63 23.68 -5.40
CA LYS A 83 -22.80 24.20 -4.31
C LYS A 83 -21.64 24.99 -4.90
N TYR A 84 -21.38 26.17 -4.36
CA TYR A 84 -20.25 27.04 -4.66
C TYR A 84 -20.03 27.99 -3.47
N ASP A 85 -18.78 28.39 -3.24
CA ASP A 85 -18.43 29.32 -2.15
C ASP A 85 -18.21 30.74 -2.69
N LYS A 86 -17.77 30.86 -3.95
CA LYS A 86 -17.59 32.14 -4.63
C LYS A 86 -18.05 32.02 -6.08
N LEU A 87 -18.79 33.01 -6.56
CA LEU A 87 -19.17 33.12 -7.97
C LEU A 87 -18.19 34.05 -8.69
N THR A 88 -17.87 33.68 -9.93
CA THR A 88 -17.06 34.53 -10.83
C THR A 88 -17.92 35.18 -11.92
N VAL A 89 -19.14 34.66 -12.13
CA VAL A 89 -20.09 35.12 -13.14
C VAL A 89 -21.36 35.70 -12.50
N HIS A 90 -21.99 36.64 -13.20
CA HIS A 90 -23.25 37.26 -12.85
C HIS A 90 -24.42 36.63 -13.63
N ASN A 91 -25.64 36.92 -13.17
CA ASN A 91 -26.85 36.42 -13.81
C ASN A 91 -27.04 37.09 -15.17
N GLY A 92 -27.08 36.29 -16.24
CA GLY A 92 -27.17 36.74 -17.62
C GLY A 92 -25.83 36.82 -18.36
N ASP A 93 -24.71 36.51 -17.70
CA ASP A 93 -23.39 36.51 -18.35
C ASP A 93 -23.31 35.41 -19.41
N MET A 94 -22.73 35.74 -20.57
CA MET A 94 -22.30 34.75 -21.54
C MET A 94 -20.99 34.11 -21.09
N VAL A 95 -20.94 32.79 -21.06
CA VAL A 95 -19.79 32.00 -20.65
C VAL A 95 -19.38 31.08 -21.79
N SER A 96 -18.06 30.95 -22.00
CA SER A 96 -17.49 30.03 -22.99
C SER A 96 -17.07 28.71 -22.35
N GLU A 97 -16.96 27.66 -23.16
CA GLU A 97 -16.42 26.38 -22.70
C GLU A 97 -15.04 26.57 -22.03
N GLY A 98 -14.92 26.10 -20.79
CA GLY A 98 -13.68 26.22 -20.01
C GLY A 98 -13.58 27.46 -19.11
N ASP A 99 -14.50 28.44 -19.22
CA ASP A 99 -14.52 29.61 -18.33
C ASP A 99 -14.80 29.21 -16.88
N VAL A 100 -14.14 29.86 -15.93
CA VAL A 100 -14.36 29.63 -14.50
C VAL A 100 -15.65 30.33 -14.08
N VAL A 101 -16.67 29.55 -13.77
CA VAL A 101 -18.01 30.05 -13.45
C VAL A 101 -18.25 30.16 -11.95
N ALA A 102 -17.65 29.27 -11.17
CA ALA A 102 -17.76 29.28 -9.72
C ALA A 102 -16.51 28.65 -9.10
N GLN A 103 -16.24 28.99 -7.84
CA GLN A 103 -15.17 28.42 -7.05
C GLN A 103 -15.75 27.73 -5.82
N LEU A 104 -15.18 26.58 -5.49
CA LEU A 104 -15.60 25.75 -4.38
C LEU A 104 -14.39 25.43 -3.50
N ASN A 105 -14.41 25.97 -2.28
CA ASN A 105 -13.40 25.77 -1.25
C ASN A 105 -13.69 24.46 -0.51
N GLN A 106 -13.37 23.32 -1.12
CA GLN A 106 -13.47 22.03 -0.45
C GLN A 106 -12.10 21.50 -0.07
N TRP A 107 -12.05 20.85 1.08
CA TRP A 107 -10.91 20.02 1.45
C TRP A 107 -10.87 18.82 0.52
N ARG A 108 -9.75 18.64 -0.19
CA ARG A 108 -9.51 17.48 -1.04
C ARG A 108 -8.17 16.85 -0.68
N PHE A 109 -8.07 15.53 -0.81
CA PHE A 109 -6.79 14.85 -0.68
C PHE A 109 -5.86 15.32 -1.80
N GLY A 110 -4.67 15.80 -1.41
CA GLY A 110 -3.64 16.16 -2.37
C GLY A 110 -3.01 14.91 -3.02
N PRO A 111 -2.18 15.07 -4.06
CA PRO A 111 -1.57 13.96 -4.78
C PRO A 111 -0.83 12.95 -3.88
N ILE A 112 -0.18 13.42 -2.79
CA ILE A 112 0.52 12.54 -1.85
C ILE A 112 -0.48 11.65 -1.10
N ALA A 113 -1.59 12.21 -0.63
CA ALA A 113 -2.62 11.46 0.08
C ALA A 113 -3.34 10.47 -0.86
N VAL A 114 -3.58 10.86 -2.12
CA VAL A 114 -4.11 9.94 -3.15
C VAL A 114 -3.12 8.81 -3.43
N GLY A 115 -1.83 9.10 -3.60
CA GLY A 115 -0.80 8.09 -3.79
C GLY A 115 -0.69 7.13 -2.61
N LEU A 116 -0.83 7.63 -1.38
CA LEU A 116 -0.90 6.80 -0.17
C LEU A 116 -2.09 5.84 -0.20
N TRP A 117 -3.27 6.31 -0.61
CA TRP A 117 -4.45 5.47 -0.76
C TRP A 117 -4.21 4.36 -1.79
N VAL A 118 -3.70 4.72 -2.98
CA VAL A 118 -3.37 3.75 -4.05
C VAL A 118 -2.35 2.71 -3.56
N THR A 119 -1.38 3.12 -2.75
CA THR A 119 -0.38 2.23 -2.15
C THR A 119 -1.03 1.19 -1.24
N VAL A 120 -1.96 1.62 -0.37
CA VAL A 120 -2.69 0.72 0.53
C VAL A 120 -3.62 -0.20 -0.27
N GLU A 121 -4.33 0.34 -1.25
CA GLU A 121 -5.27 -0.38 -2.10
C GLU A 121 -4.57 -1.49 -2.90
N ILE A 122 -3.51 -1.16 -3.64
CA ILE A 122 -2.79 -2.13 -4.48
C ILE A 122 -2.17 -3.23 -3.62
N SER A 123 -1.59 -2.88 -2.46
CA SER A 123 -1.00 -3.85 -1.54
C SER A 123 -2.05 -4.75 -0.89
N PHE A 124 -3.21 -4.21 -0.52
CA PHE A 124 -4.29 -5.00 0.07
C PHE A 124 -4.88 -6.01 -0.91
N ILE A 125 -5.19 -5.57 -2.14
CA ILE A 125 -5.70 -6.47 -3.19
C ILE A 125 -4.64 -7.53 -3.54
N SER A 126 -3.38 -7.13 -3.66
CA SER A 126 -2.28 -8.06 -3.95
C SER A 126 -2.10 -9.11 -2.83
N LEU A 127 -2.30 -8.72 -1.57
CA LEU A 127 -2.24 -9.65 -0.44
C LEU A 127 -3.31 -10.74 -0.53
N ILE A 128 -4.54 -10.38 -0.91
CA ILE A 128 -5.65 -11.34 -1.04
C ILE A 128 -5.28 -12.42 -2.04
N PHE A 129 -4.81 -12.04 -3.23
CA PHE A 129 -4.39 -12.99 -4.26
C PHE A 129 -3.12 -13.75 -3.87
N ALA A 130 -2.17 -13.10 -3.19
CA ALA A 130 -0.98 -13.77 -2.66
C ALA A 130 -1.33 -14.85 -1.63
N ILE A 131 -2.34 -14.62 -0.77
CA ILE A 131 -2.83 -15.62 0.18
C ILE A 131 -3.47 -16.81 -0.55
N ILE A 132 -4.25 -16.55 -1.61
CA ILE A 132 -4.85 -17.62 -2.43
C ILE A 132 -3.76 -18.46 -3.11
N LEU A 133 -2.82 -17.82 -3.80
CA LEU A 133 -1.69 -18.51 -4.45
C LEU A 133 -0.85 -19.27 -3.42
N GLY A 134 -0.52 -18.60 -2.31
CA GLY A 134 0.24 -19.17 -1.22
C GLY A 134 -0.43 -20.39 -0.59
N LEU A 135 -1.76 -20.37 -0.41
CA LEU A 135 -2.51 -21.52 0.10
C LEU A 135 -2.45 -22.71 -0.85
N ILE A 136 -2.69 -22.47 -2.15
CA ILE A 136 -2.65 -23.53 -3.18
C ILE A 136 -1.26 -24.16 -3.22
N PHE A 137 -0.22 -23.35 -3.46
CA PHE A 137 1.13 -23.85 -3.61
C PHE A 137 1.76 -24.30 -2.28
N GLY A 138 1.32 -23.76 -1.14
CA GLY A 138 1.70 -24.18 0.21
C GLY A 138 1.19 -25.58 0.55
N LEU A 139 -0.08 -25.88 0.22
CA LEU A 139 -0.62 -27.23 0.36
C LEU A 139 0.04 -28.22 -0.60
N MET A 140 0.30 -27.82 -1.84
CA MET A 140 1.07 -28.63 -2.80
C MET A 140 2.46 -28.97 -2.28
N ARG A 141 3.10 -28.03 -1.56
CA ARG A 141 4.46 -28.20 -1.03
C ARG A 141 4.56 -29.25 0.08
N VAL A 142 3.49 -29.45 0.85
CA VAL A 142 3.43 -30.46 1.92
C VAL A 142 2.71 -31.74 1.48
N ALA A 143 2.21 -31.80 0.25
CA ALA A 143 1.53 -32.95 -0.28
C ALA A 143 2.47 -34.15 -0.46
N LYS A 144 1.91 -35.36 -0.37
CA LYS A 144 2.63 -36.61 -0.68
C LYS A 144 2.92 -36.78 -2.18
N ASN A 145 2.17 -36.10 -3.05
CA ASN A 145 2.33 -36.19 -4.50
C ASN A 145 3.59 -35.43 -4.93
N GLN A 146 4.54 -36.16 -5.53
CA GLN A 146 5.82 -35.63 -6.00
C GLN A 146 5.64 -34.48 -7.01
N LEU A 147 4.75 -34.64 -8.00
CA LEU A 147 4.52 -33.62 -9.02
C LEU A 147 4.03 -32.31 -8.42
N ALA A 148 3.10 -32.37 -7.46
CA ALA A 148 2.59 -31.19 -6.78
C ALA A 148 3.71 -30.47 -6.02
N ARG A 149 4.56 -31.23 -5.33
CA ARG A 149 5.70 -30.70 -4.60
C ARG A 149 6.70 -30.02 -5.53
N ASP A 150 7.02 -30.63 -6.67
CA ASP A 150 7.97 -30.11 -7.64
C ASP A 150 7.46 -28.85 -8.34
N LEU A 151 6.18 -28.78 -8.69
CA LEU A 151 5.57 -27.56 -9.23
C LEU A 151 5.66 -26.39 -8.23
N SER A 152 5.40 -26.66 -6.95
CA SER A 152 5.55 -25.65 -5.89
C SER A 152 7.00 -25.25 -5.66
N LEU A 153 7.94 -26.20 -5.75
CA LEU A 153 9.40 -25.95 -5.72
C LEU A 153 9.82 -24.98 -6.82
N VAL A 154 9.50 -25.30 -8.07
CA VAL A 154 9.87 -24.48 -9.22
C VAL A 154 9.28 -23.07 -9.13
N TYR A 155 7.99 -22.94 -8.78
CA TYR A 155 7.35 -21.64 -8.57
C TYR A 155 8.08 -20.81 -7.51
N VAL A 156 8.31 -21.37 -6.33
CA VAL A 156 8.95 -20.65 -5.22
C VAL A 156 10.38 -20.25 -5.56
N GLU A 157 11.17 -21.16 -6.15
CA GLU A 157 12.57 -20.91 -6.49
C GLU A 157 12.74 -19.85 -7.57
N LEU A 158 11.92 -19.91 -8.64
CA LEU A 158 11.96 -18.90 -9.70
C LEU A 158 11.57 -17.52 -9.19
N ILE A 159 10.48 -17.44 -8.42
CA ILE A 159 9.95 -16.16 -7.98
C ILE A 159 10.81 -15.53 -6.88
N ARG A 160 11.31 -16.31 -5.92
CA ARG A 160 12.19 -15.76 -4.87
C ARG A 160 13.64 -15.58 -5.35
N GLY A 161 14.04 -16.29 -6.40
CA GLY A 161 15.36 -16.18 -7.02
C GLY A 161 15.50 -15.00 -8.00
N THR A 162 14.41 -14.31 -8.34
CA THR A 162 14.42 -13.19 -9.30
C THR A 162 13.97 -11.87 -8.65
N PRO A 163 14.53 -10.72 -9.02
CA PRO A 163 14.13 -9.43 -8.45
C PRO A 163 12.68 -9.07 -8.78
N LEU A 164 11.93 -8.58 -7.78
CA LEU A 164 10.54 -8.13 -7.96
C LEU A 164 10.39 -7.08 -9.07
N LEU A 165 11.33 -6.13 -9.17
CA LEU A 165 11.30 -5.12 -10.24
C LEU A 165 11.30 -5.75 -11.64
N VAL A 166 12.09 -6.80 -11.86
CA VAL A 166 12.13 -7.52 -13.14
C VAL A 166 10.81 -8.25 -13.39
N GLN A 167 10.22 -8.86 -12.35
CA GLN A 167 8.91 -9.51 -12.47
C GLN A 167 7.80 -8.51 -12.82
N ILE A 168 7.80 -7.31 -12.22
CA ILE A 168 6.87 -6.24 -12.58
C ILE A 168 6.99 -5.90 -14.06
N PHE A 169 8.21 -5.78 -14.59
CA PHE A 169 8.41 -5.52 -16.02
C PHE A 169 7.93 -6.65 -16.91
N ILE A 170 8.22 -7.91 -16.57
CA ILE A 170 7.74 -9.06 -17.34
C ILE A 170 6.20 -9.08 -17.34
N VAL A 171 5.58 -8.94 -16.18
CA VAL A 171 4.12 -8.96 -16.08
C VAL A 171 3.50 -7.79 -16.84
N TYR A 172 4.04 -6.58 -16.73
CA TYR A 172 3.45 -5.42 -17.39
C TYR A 172 3.69 -5.40 -18.90
N PHE A 173 4.94 -5.53 -19.35
CA PHE A 173 5.30 -5.36 -20.76
C PHE A 173 5.09 -6.61 -21.61
N PHE A 174 5.07 -7.80 -21.01
CA PHE A 174 4.84 -9.03 -21.76
C PHE A 174 3.42 -9.55 -21.54
N ILE A 175 3.09 -9.97 -20.32
CA ILE A 175 1.78 -10.55 -20.00
C ILE A 175 0.67 -9.51 -20.20
N GLY A 176 0.88 -8.28 -19.73
CA GLY A 176 -0.07 -7.19 -19.85
C GLY A 176 -0.36 -6.80 -21.29
N THR A 177 0.64 -6.82 -22.17
CA THR A 177 0.43 -6.58 -23.61
C THR A 177 -0.33 -7.73 -24.28
N VAL A 178 0.01 -8.98 -23.97
CA VAL A 178 -0.65 -10.16 -24.57
C VAL A 178 -2.11 -10.29 -24.12
N LEU A 179 -2.38 -10.01 -22.84
CA LEU A 179 -3.71 -10.15 -22.24
C LEU A 179 -4.49 -8.82 -22.16
N ASN A 180 -3.93 -7.73 -22.69
CA ASN A 180 -4.49 -6.38 -22.64
C ASN A 180 -4.88 -5.91 -21.22
N LEU A 181 -3.98 -6.12 -20.26
CA LEU A 181 -4.17 -5.71 -18.87
C LEU A 181 -3.84 -4.23 -18.68
N ASP A 182 -4.65 -3.53 -17.90
CA ASP A 182 -4.30 -2.19 -17.44
C ASP A 182 -3.12 -2.24 -16.45
N ARG A 183 -2.48 -1.08 -16.25
CA ARG A 183 -1.31 -0.94 -15.37
C ARG A 183 -1.58 -1.43 -13.96
N PHE A 184 -2.73 -1.06 -13.39
CA PHE A 184 -3.09 -1.39 -12.01
C PHE A 184 -3.22 -2.91 -11.84
N THR A 185 -3.96 -3.56 -12.75
CA THR A 185 -4.11 -5.02 -12.76
C THR A 185 -2.76 -5.72 -12.93
N ALA A 186 -1.90 -5.27 -13.85
CA ALA A 186 -0.57 -5.83 -14.02
C ALA A 186 0.31 -5.69 -12.76
N GLY A 187 0.25 -4.54 -12.08
CA GLY A 187 0.91 -4.31 -10.80
C GLY A 187 0.42 -5.27 -9.71
N VAL A 188 -0.90 -5.43 -9.59
CA VAL A 188 -1.52 -6.39 -8.65
C VAL A 188 -1.04 -7.81 -8.94
N VAL A 189 -1.08 -8.25 -10.19
CA VAL A 189 -0.64 -9.60 -10.58
C VAL A 189 0.83 -9.83 -10.22
N ALA A 190 1.72 -8.90 -10.55
CA ALA A 190 3.14 -9.03 -10.25
C ALA A 190 3.41 -9.12 -8.74
N LEU A 191 2.82 -8.22 -7.96
CA LEU A 191 2.95 -8.19 -6.51
C LEU A 191 2.34 -9.44 -5.84
N SER A 192 1.21 -9.93 -6.36
CA SER A 192 0.53 -11.14 -5.87
C SER A 192 1.35 -12.39 -6.11
N VAL A 193 1.89 -12.54 -7.32
CA VAL A 193 2.75 -13.68 -7.71
C VAL A 193 4.02 -13.68 -6.88
N PHE A 194 4.66 -12.51 -6.72
CA PHE A 194 5.86 -12.38 -5.90
C PHE A 194 5.60 -12.71 -4.43
N THR A 195 4.62 -12.04 -3.83
CA THR A 195 4.29 -12.24 -2.42
C THR A 195 3.76 -13.64 -2.14
N GLY A 196 3.02 -14.23 -3.08
CA GLY A 196 2.50 -15.58 -3.00
C GLY A 196 3.61 -16.62 -2.73
N ALA A 197 4.78 -16.47 -3.34
CA ALA A 197 5.90 -17.39 -3.13
C ALA A 197 6.47 -17.33 -1.69
N TYR A 198 6.43 -16.16 -1.05
CA TYR A 198 6.77 -16.03 0.37
C TYR A 198 5.68 -16.62 1.26
N VAL A 199 4.40 -16.42 0.89
CA VAL A 199 3.26 -17.02 1.60
C VAL A 199 3.30 -18.55 1.54
N VAL A 200 3.72 -19.16 0.42
CA VAL A 200 3.94 -20.62 0.32
C VAL A 200 4.86 -21.13 1.42
N GLU A 201 6.00 -20.46 1.61
CA GLU A 201 6.99 -20.86 2.61
C GLU A 201 6.49 -20.63 4.03
N ILE A 202 5.73 -19.56 4.27
CA ILE A 202 5.07 -19.30 5.54
C ILE A 202 4.08 -20.42 5.89
N ILE A 203 3.24 -20.82 4.93
CA ILE A 203 2.26 -21.89 5.13
C ILE A 203 2.95 -23.24 5.34
N ARG A 204 3.96 -23.57 4.52
CA ARG A 204 4.76 -24.78 4.69
C ARG A 204 5.41 -24.84 6.07
N ALA A 205 6.07 -23.75 6.49
CA ALA A 205 6.75 -23.66 7.77
C ALA A 205 5.76 -23.79 8.94
N GLY A 206 4.61 -23.13 8.86
CA GLY A 206 3.58 -23.20 9.90
C GLY A 206 2.88 -24.56 10.01
N ILE A 207 2.80 -25.34 8.92
CA ILE A 207 2.33 -26.73 8.99
C ILE A 207 3.41 -27.64 9.59
N GLN A 208 4.68 -27.45 9.20
CA GLN A 208 5.79 -28.28 9.66
C GLN A 208 6.23 -28.01 11.11
N SER A 209 5.86 -26.85 11.67
CA SER A 209 6.14 -26.52 13.07
C SER A 209 5.23 -27.26 14.06
N ILE A 210 4.16 -27.91 13.59
CA ILE A 210 3.32 -28.76 14.43
C ILE A 210 4.04 -30.08 14.70
N SER A 211 4.12 -30.48 15.98
CA SER A 211 4.76 -31.73 16.40
C SER A 211 4.20 -32.93 15.64
N THR A 212 5.08 -33.80 15.15
CA THR A 212 4.70 -35.03 14.43
C THR A 212 3.82 -35.93 15.30
N GLY A 213 3.96 -35.87 16.62
CA GLY A 213 3.11 -36.60 17.57
C GLY A 213 1.62 -36.25 17.46
N GLN A 214 1.26 -35.03 17.03
CA GLN A 214 -0.15 -34.67 16.77
C GLN A 214 -0.72 -35.47 15.59
N MET A 215 0.06 -35.64 14.54
CA MET A 215 -0.32 -36.46 13.38
C MET A 215 -0.40 -37.93 13.77
N GLU A 216 0.59 -38.43 14.52
CA GLU A 216 0.62 -39.82 14.99
C GLU A 216 -0.58 -40.14 15.90
N ALA A 217 -0.88 -39.27 16.87
CA ALA A 217 -2.04 -39.42 17.75
C ALA A 217 -3.37 -39.42 16.98
N ALA A 218 -3.56 -38.47 16.07
CA ALA A 218 -4.76 -38.40 15.23
C ALA A 218 -4.95 -39.67 14.39
N ARG A 219 -3.85 -40.18 13.80
CA ARG A 219 -3.86 -41.41 13.01
C ARG A 219 -4.13 -42.65 13.87
N SER A 220 -3.61 -42.71 15.10
CA SER A 220 -3.88 -43.77 16.07
C SER A 220 -5.33 -43.80 16.56
N LEU A 221 -6.01 -42.65 16.54
CA LEU A 221 -7.45 -42.54 16.81
C LEU A 221 -8.32 -42.87 15.58
N GLY A 222 -7.74 -43.41 14.51
CA GLY A 222 -8.47 -43.88 13.32
C GLY A 222 -8.76 -42.79 12.27
N MET A 223 -8.32 -41.56 12.46
CA MET A 223 -8.54 -40.48 11.48
C MET A 223 -7.74 -40.75 10.20
N THR A 224 -8.34 -40.52 9.02
CA THR A 224 -7.62 -40.45 7.73
C THR A 224 -6.67 -39.25 7.69
N TYR A 225 -5.65 -39.26 6.80
CA TYR A 225 -4.75 -38.10 6.68
C TYR A 225 -5.48 -36.77 6.40
N PRO A 226 -6.49 -36.71 5.50
CA PRO A 226 -7.29 -35.50 5.33
C PRO A 226 -8.09 -35.09 6.57
N GLN A 227 -8.61 -36.06 7.34
CA GLN A 227 -9.30 -35.79 8.60
C GLN A 227 -8.33 -35.22 9.65
N ALA A 228 -7.17 -35.86 9.85
CA ALA A 228 -6.13 -35.37 10.75
C ALA A 228 -5.66 -33.96 10.37
N MET A 229 -5.45 -33.71 9.07
CA MET A 229 -5.06 -32.40 8.57
C MET A 229 -6.13 -31.34 8.85
N ARG A 230 -7.41 -31.61 8.54
CA ARG A 230 -8.51 -30.67 8.72
C ARG A 230 -8.84 -30.35 10.17
N TYR A 231 -8.85 -31.36 11.04
CA TYR A 231 -9.37 -31.21 12.40
C TYR A 231 -8.28 -31.03 13.47
N VAL A 232 -7.05 -31.44 13.21
CA VAL A 232 -5.96 -31.36 14.19
C VAL A 232 -4.86 -30.39 13.75
N ILE A 233 -4.28 -30.60 12.56
CA ILE A 233 -3.06 -29.90 12.16
C ILE A 233 -3.34 -28.47 11.67
N LEU A 234 -4.23 -28.29 10.67
CA LEU A 234 -4.49 -26.96 10.09
C LEU A 234 -5.00 -25.92 11.09
N PRO A 235 -5.89 -26.24 12.04
CA PRO A 235 -6.31 -25.27 13.06
C PRO A 235 -5.15 -24.78 13.93
N GLN A 236 -4.20 -25.67 14.28
CA GLN A 236 -3.01 -25.30 15.05
C GLN A 236 -2.01 -24.51 14.19
N ALA A 237 -1.76 -24.97 12.96
CA ALA A 237 -0.87 -24.31 12.01
C ALA A 237 -1.34 -22.88 11.69
N PHE A 238 -2.65 -22.66 11.58
CA PHE A 238 -3.23 -21.34 11.29
C PHE A 238 -2.80 -20.28 12.31
N LYS A 239 -2.77 -20.63 13.61
CA LYS A 239 -2.30 -19.72 14.67
C LYS A 239 -0.84 -19.31 14.48
N GLN A 240 0.01 -20.22 14.00
CA GLN A 240 1.43 -19.97 13.73
C GLN A 240 1.69 -19.23 12.41
N ILE A 241 0.79 -19.40 11.43
CA ILE A 241 0.87 -18.78 10.11
C ILE A 241 0.47 -17.29 10.16
N LEU A 242 -0.49 -16.92 11.01
CA LEU A 242 -1.03 -15.55 11.09
C LEU A 242 0.03 -14.46 11.35
N PRO A 243 0.93 -14.58 12.34
CA PRO A 243 1.96 -13.56 12.61
C PRO A 243 2.88 -13.24 11.41
N PRO A 244 3.56 -14.23 10.78
CA PRO A 244 4.41 -13.95 9.62
C PRO A 244 3.64 -13.46 8.39
N LEU A 245 2.38 -13.87 8.17
CA LEU A 245 1.55 -13.30 7.10
C LEU A 245 1.34 -11.79 7.26
N ALA A 246 1.14 -11.35 8.49
CA ALA A 246 0.93 -9.94 8.75
C ALA A 246 2.23 -9.13 8.56
N GLY A 247 3.39 -9.71 8.92
CA GLY A 247 4.69 -9.17 8.54
C GLY A 247 4.88 -9.07 7.01
N GLN A 248 4.37 -10.06 6.27
CA GLN A 248 4.40 -10.02 4.81
C GLN A 248 3.53 -8.91 4.22
N PHE A 249 2.42 -8.55 4.85
CA PHE A 249 1.63 -7.39 4.43
C PHE A 249 2.41 -6.07 4.59
N ILE A 250 3.16 -5.91 5.68
CA ILE A 250 4.03 -4.74 5.88
C ILE A 250 5.11 -4.66 4.78
N ASN A 251 5.71 -5.80 4.42
CA ASN A 251 6.67 -5.84 3.33
C ASN A 251 6.02 -5.47 1.99
N LEU A 252 4.82 -5.99 1.72
CA LEU A 252 4.08 -5.68 0.51
C LEU A 252 3.68 -4.20 0.36
N ILE A 253 3.45 -3.49 1.47
CA ILE A 253 3.24 -2.02 1.46
C ILE A 253 4.51 -1.28 1.02
N LYS A 254 5.70 -1.78 1.39
CA LYS A 254 6.96 -1.18 0.93
C LYS A 254 7.27 -1.59 -0.50
N ASP A 255 7.12 -2.87 -0.83
CA ASP A 255 7.41 -3.42 -2.14
C ASP A 255 6.52 -2.83 -3.24
N SER A 256 5.30 -2.41 -2.92
CA SER A 256 4.42 -1.72 -3.86
C SER A 256 5.00 -0.38 -4.34
N SER A 257 5.98 0.22 -3.66
CA SER A 257 6.70 1.40 -4.17
C SER A 257 7.36 1.16 -5.52
N LEU A 258 7.65 -0.10 -5.87
CA LEU A 258 8.26 -0.47 -7.14
C LEU A 258 7.29 -0.34 -8.31
N VAL A 259 5.96 -0.40 -8.10
CA VAL A 259 5.01 -0.24 -9.21
C VAL A 259 5.01 1.17 -9.82
N SER A 260 5.61 2.12 -9.10
CA SER A 260 5.87 3.47 -9.56
C SER A 260 6.66 3.53 -10.88
N VAL A 261 7.43 2.48 -11.21
CA VAL A 261 8.23 2.38 -12.45
C VAL A 261 7.38 2.15 -13.70
N ILE A 262 6.20 1.53 -13.55
CA ILE A 262 5.22 1.34 -14.64
C ILE A 262 4.16 2.44 -14.63
N SER A 263 4.48 3.58 -14.00
CA SER A 263 3.63 4.79 -13.94
C SER A 263 2.27 4.57 -13.27
N ILE A 264 2.22 3.71 -12.25
CA ILE A 264 1.14 3.75 -11.27
C ILE A 264 1.45 4.87 -10.28
N THR A 265 0.50 5.77 -10.05
CA THR A 265 0.65 6.90 -9.12
C THR A 265 0.44 6.43 -7.67
N ASP A 266 1.36 5.60 -7.19
CA ASP A 266 1.50 5.25 -5.78
C ASP A 266 2.13 6.41 -4.98
N LEU A 267 2.39 6.21 -3.68
CA LEU A 267 2.99 7.24 -2.82
C LEU A 267 4.37 7.66 -3.34
N THR A 268 5.17 6.73 -3.85
CA THR A 268 6.51 7.04 -4.38
C THR A 268 6.45 7.82 -5.68
N LYS A 269 5.55 7.46 -6.60
CA LYS A 269 5.32 8.21 -7.84
C LYS A 269 4.74 9.60 -7.56
N ALA A 270 3.76 9.71 -6.67
CA ALA A 270 3.20 10.99 -6.24
C ALA A 270 4.29 11.89 -5.65
N GLY A 271 5.17 11.34 -4.80
CA GLY A 271 6.35 12.04 -4.31
C GLY A 271 7.22 12.61 -5.45
N ARG A 272 7.59 11.78 -6.44
CA ARG A 272 8.38 12.24 -7.60
C ARG A 272 7.70 13.35 -8.39
N GLU A 273 6.39 13.26 -8.60
CA GLU A 273 5.63 14.29 -9.31
C GLU A 273 5.62 15.62 -8.56
N VAL A 274 5.47 15.57 -7.23
CA VAL A 274 5.53 16.77 -6.38
C VAL A 274 6.93 17.36 -6.33
N VAL A 275 7.99 16.54 -6.28
CA VAL A 275 9.38 17.02 -6.36
C VAL A 275 9.61 17.81 -7.65
N SER A 276 9.14 17.28 -8.78
CA SER A 276 9.28 17.93 -10.09
C SER A 276 8.53 19.26 -10.19
N GLY A 277 7.39 19.41 -9.50
CA GLY A 277 6.60 20.65 -9.52
C GLY A 277 7.02 21.70 -8.48
N SER A 278 7.47 21.27 -7.30
CA SER A 278 7.78 22.16 -6.16
C SER A 278 9.26 22.51 -6.02
N PHE A 279 10.14 21.72 -6.67
CA PHE A 279 11.60 21.77 -6.51
C PHE A 279 12.06 21.61 -5.06
N ALA A 280 11.25 20.93 -4.22
CA ALA A 280 11.51 20.72 -2.79
C ALA A 280 11.80 19.24 -2.48
N PRO A 281 12.94 18.67 -2.91
CA PRO A 281 13.18 17.23 -2.83
C PRO A 281 13.24 16.69 -1.41
N PHE A 282 13.89 17.39 -0.47
CA PHE A 282 14.12 16.87 0.88
C PHE A 282 12.81 16.80 1.67
N GLU A 283 11.99 17.85 1.65
CA GLU A 283 10.70 17.93 2.33
C GLU A 283 9.75 16.83 1.82
N VAL A 284 9.69 16.64 0.51
CA VAL A 284 8.83 15.62 -0.09
C VAL A 284 9.28 14.22 0.29
N TRP A 285 10.58 13.91 0.19
CA TRP A 285 11.05 12.56 0.51
C TRP A 285 10.98 12.25 2.00
N PHE A 286 11.19 13.23 2.89
CA PHE A 286 10.93 13.06 4.32
C PHE A 286 9.46 12.83 4.62
N THR A 287 8.56 13.54 3.93
CA THR A 287 7.11 13.33 4.06
C THR A 287 6.71 11.94 3.59
N VAL A 288 7.18 11.51 2.42
CA VAL A 288 6.92 10.18 1.86
C VAL A 288 7.45 9.09 2.81
N ALA A 289 8.67 9.23 3.32
CA ALA A 289 9.25 8.29 4.29
C ALA A 289 8.44 8.24 5.59
N ALA A 290 8.01 9.39 6.11
CA ALA A 290 7.18 9.46 7.32
C ALA A 290 5.81 8.81 7.11
N LEU A 291 5.20 8.96 5.93
CA LEU A 291 3.91 8.33 5.60
C LEU A 291 4.03 6.81 5.46
N TYR A 292 5.07 6.30 4.79
CA TYR A 292 5.36 4.87 4.78
C TYR A 292 5.57 4.35 6.20
N LEU A 293 6.33 5.06 7.04
CA LEU A 293 6.56 4.68 8.43
C LEU A 293 5.27 4.71 9.26
N LEU A 294 4.39 5.69 9.05
CA LEU A 294 3.10 5.79 9.73
C LEU A 294 2.21 4.59 9.40
N VAL A 295 2.07 4.26 8.10
CA VAL A 295 1.27 3.10 7.67
C VAL A 295 1.87 1.79 8.17
N THR A 296 3.16 1.56 7.92
CA THR A 296 3.81 0.31 8.33
C THR A 296 3.92 0.18 9.85
N GLY A 297 4.16 1.28 10.57
CA GLY A 297 4.22 1.32 12.03
C GLY A 297 2.85 1.07 12.68
N SER A 298 1.77 1.65 12.14
CA SER A 298 0.42 1.39 12.63
C SER A 298 -0.01 -0.06 12.40
N LEU A 299 0.32 -0.63 11.23
CA LEU A 299 0.13 -2.05 10.96
C LEU A 299 0.96 -2.92 11.92
N SER A 300 2.25 -2.62 12.11
CA SER A 300 3.12 -3.38 13.02
C SER A 300 2.59 -3.37 14.45
N TRP A 301 2.14 -2.22 14.94
CA TRP A 301 1.51 -2.11 16.25
C TRP A 301 0.23 -2.95 16.36
N GLY A 302 -0.63 -2.93 15.33
CA GLY A 302 -1.82 -3.77 15.25
C GLY A 302 -1.50 -5.26 15.30
N ILE A 303 -0.45 -5.68 14.59
CA ILE A 303 0.02 -7.06 14.52
C ILE A 303 0.55 -7.54 15.87
N GLN A 304 1.41 -6.75 16.53
CA GLN A 304 1.91 -7.08 17.86
C GLN A 304 0.78 -7.27 18.88
N ARG A 305 -0.31 -6.51 18.72
CA ARG A 305 -1.49 -6.65 19.59
C ARG A 305 -2.30 -7.91 19.27
N LEU A 306 -2.36 -8.32 18.00
CA LEU A 306 -2.95 -9.59 17.57
C LEU A 306 -2.12 -10.78 18.09
N GLU A 307 -0.80 -10.73 17.95
CA GLU A 307 0.13 -11.76 18.43
C GLU A 307 0.00 -12.01 19.94
N LYS A 308 -0.02 -10.93 20.74
CA LYS A 308 -0.20 -11.04 22.20
C LYS A 308 -1.52 -11.71 22.60
N ARG A 309 -2.58 -11.55 21.80
CA ARG A 309 -3.87 -12.19 22.04
C ARG A 309 -3.86 -13.67 21.66
N LEU A 310 -3.21 -14.03 20.55
CA LEU A 310 -3.09 -15.41 20.10
C LEU A 310 -2.22 -16.24 21.06
N SER A 311 -1.09 -15.69 21.50
CA SER A 311 -0.20 -16.34 22.47
C SER A 311 -0.81 -16.51 23.86
N ALA A 312 -1.84 -15.75 24.22
CA ALA A 312 -2.55 -15.90 25.50
C ALA A 312 -3.62 -17.01 25.46
N SER A 313 -3.87 -17.61 24.28
CA SER A 313 -4.84 -18.69 24.05
C SER A 313 -4.18 -20.07 23.88
N ASP A 314 -2.88 -20.15 24.12
CA ASP A 314 -2.07 -21.38 24.14
C ASP A 314 -1.66 -21.70 25.58
#